data_AF-A0A813K8M6-F1
#
_entry.id   AF-A0A813K8M6-F1
#
_cell.length_a   1.000
_cell.length_b   1.000
_cell.length_c   1.000
_cell.angle_alpha   90.00
_cell.angle_beta   90.00
_cell.angle_gamma   90.00
#
_symmetry.space_group_name_H-M   'P 1'
#
loop_
_entity.id
_entity.type
_entity.pdbx_description
1 polymer ?
#
loop_
_entity_poly.entity_id
_entity_poly.type
_entity_poly.pdbx_seq_one_letter_code
_entity_poly.pdbx_strand_id
1 'polypeptide(L)'
;FKNPDDRFEMLVILCQASMNEKKYRQALTVLNEISEPPDALESLADFDSLKCQVYCFNGDMVKGLKAFNKAIEGQEFDLAISTWAGCSAALRRAGAWAVTKTTLEGLAKTDADKDKLDAVENLAKLKDAYLQEDRPKTDVARYAAVALVVVAMLVFVYLLWLLEARSLESWKMRK
;
A
#
# COMPACT_ATOMS: atom_id res chain seq x y z
N PHE A 1 -5.70 -24.17 18.39
CA PHE A 1 -4.87 -25.11 17.60
C PHE A 1 -4.20 -26.07 18.56
N LYS A 2 -4.24 -27.39 18.28
CA LYS A 2 -3.60 -28.40 19.12
C LYS A 2 -2.09 -28.46 18.88
N ASN A 3 -1.64 -28.08 17.68
CA ASN A 3 -0.23 -27.94 17.31
C ASN A 3 0.12 -26.44 17.13
N PRO A 4 1.20 -25.92 17.73
CA PRO A 4 1.67 -24.56 17.48
C PRO A 4 2.02 -24.29 16.00
N ASP A 5 2.51 -25.28 15.27
CA ASP A 5 2.94 -25.10 13.87
C ASP A 5 1.75 -24.81 12.95
N ASP A 6 0.64 -25.57 13.10
CA ASP A 6 -0.61 -25.31 12.36
C ASP A 6 -1.14 -23.90 12.62
N ARG A 7 -0.97 -23.39 13.86
CA ARG A 7 -1.37 -22.03 14.20
C ARG A 7 -0.51 -21.00 13.49
N PHE A 8 0.81 -21.21 13.48
CA PHE A 8 1.75 -20.35 12.79
C PHE A 8 1.41 -20.27 11.29
N GLU A 9 1.28 -21.42 10.63
CA GLU A 9 0.95 -21.50 9.20
C GLU A 9 -0.39 -20.81 8.89
N MET A 10 -1.43 -21.08 9.68
CA MET A 10 -2.73 -20.42 9.52
C MET A 10 -2.60 -18.89 9.64
N LEU A 11 -1.88 -18.38 10.64
CA LEU A 11 -1.73 -16.94 10.84
C LEU A 11 -0.91 -16.28 9.72
N VAL A 12 0.12 -16.96 9.20
CA VAL A 12 0.88 -16.49 8.03
C VAL A 12 -0.02 -16.38 6.80
N ILE A 13 -0.81 -17.42 6.52
CA ILE A 13 -1.77 -17.41 5.40
C ILE A 13 -2.80 -16.29 5.58
N LEU A 14 -3.33 -16.09 6.80
CA LEU A 14 -4.28 -15.02 7.11
C LEU A 14 -3.66 -13.62 6.91
N CYS A 15 -2.39 -13.46 7.28
CA CYS A 15 -1.63 -12.23 7.07
C CYS A 15 -1.44 -11.96 5.56
N GLN A 16 -1.03 -12.97 4.78
CA GLN A 16 -0.90 -12.89 3.32
C GLN A 16 -2.24 -12.55 2.64
N ALA A 17 -3.32 -13.21 3.04
CA ALA A 17 -4.66 -12.92 2.53
C ALA A 17 -5.07 -11.47 2.84
N SER A 18 -4.80 -10.99 4.06
CA SER A 18 -5.05 -9.59 4.44
C SER A 18 -4.25 -8.60 3.60
N MET A 19 -3.00 -8.94 3.24
CA MET A 19 -2.15 -8.15 2.36
C MET A 19 -2.69 -8.09 0.92
N ASN A 20 -3.11 -9.22 0.36
CA ASN A 20 -3.71 -9.31 -0.97
C ASN A 20 -4.99 -8.46 -1.09
N GLU A 21 -5.80 -8.45 -0.02
CA GLU A 21 -7.00 -7.61 0.10
C GLU A 21 -6.70 -6.14 0.44
N LYS A 22 -5.42 -5.73 0.49
CA LYS A 22 -4.96 -4.37 0.84
C LYS A 22 -5.40 -3.92 2.24
N LYS A 23 -5.74 -4.85 3.14
CA LYS A 23 -6.11 -4.59 4.55
C LYS A 23 -4.86 -4.54 5.43
N TYR A 24 -3.96 -3.60 5.14
CA TYR A 24 -2.62 -3.54 5.75
C TYR A 24 -2.62 -3.44 7.28
N ARG A 25 -3.58 -2.71 7.87
CA ARG A 25 -3.71 -2.61 9.34
C ARG A 25 -4.08 -3.95 9.98
N GLN A 26 -4.98 -4.70 9.35
CA GLN A 26 -5.36 -6.04 9.80
C GLN A 26 -4.17 -7.00 9.67
N ALA A 27 -3.45 -6.95 8.55
CA ALA A 27 -2.24 -7.74 8.36
C ALA A 27 -1.20 -7.48 9.46
N LEU A 28 -1.03 -6.21 9.87
CA LEU A 28 -0.16 -5.85 10.99
C LEU A 28 -0.63 -6.42 12.33
N THR A 29 -1.93 -6.39 12.61
CA THR A 29 -2.49 -7.01 13.82
C THR A 29 -2.22 -8.51 13.84
N VAL A 30 -2.52 -9.21 12.75
CA VAL A 30 -2.28 -10.66 12.62
C VAL A 30 -0.79 -10.96 12.77
N LEU A 31 0.08 -10.17 12.12
CA LEU A 31 1.52 -10.35 12.20
C LEU A 31 2.04 -10.24 13.65
N ASN A 32 1.52 -9.31 14.44
CA ASN A 32 1.92 -9.16 15.84
C ASN A 32 1.43 -10.31 16.74
N GLU A 33 0.45 -11.10 16.29
CA GLU A 33 0.00 -12.30 17.01
C GLU A 33 0.82 -13.55 16.67
N ILE A 34 1.65 -13.49 15.63
CA ILE A 34 2.53 -14.60 15.24
C ILE A 34 3.76 -14.61 16.16
N SER A 35 3.89 -15.66 16.95
CA SER A 35 5.14 -15.97 17.67
C SER A 35 6.22 -16.38 16.67
N GLU A 36 7.48 -15.98 16.90
CA GLU A 36 8.60 -16.41 16.06
C GLU A 36 8.65 -17.95 15.99
N PRO A 37 8.76 -18.54 14.77
CA PRO A 37 8.74 -19.99 14.61
C PRO A 37 10.01 -20.60 15.21
N PRO A 38 9.91 -21.69 15.99
CA PRO A 38 11.07 -22.47 16.36
C PRO A 38 11.52 -23.27 15.12
N ASP A 39 12.73 -22.99 14.64
CA ASP A 39 13.56 -23.88 13.82
C ASP A 39 13.24 -24.09 12.31
N ALA A 40 12.25 -23.41 11.72
CA ALA A 40 11.97 -23.55 10.28
C ALA A 40 12.87 -22.64 9.40
N LEU A 41 14.11 -23.06 9.15
CA LEU A 41 15.13 -22.31 8.37
C LEU A 41 14.68 -21.90 6.95
N GLU A 42 13.88 -22.71 6.25
CA GLU A 42 13.47 -22.41 4.87
C GLU A 42 12.32 -21.40 4.79
N SER A 43 11.37 -21.41 5.75
CA SER A 43 10.22 -20.48 5.74
C SER A 43 10.52 -19.13 6.38
N LEU A 44 11.67 -18.99 7.05
CA LEU A 44 12.06 -17.77 7.75
C LEU A 44 12.29 -16.58 6.80
N ALA A 45 12.93 -16.81 5.65
CA ALA A 45 13.18 -15.74 4.67
C ALA A 45 11.89 -15.19 4.06
N ASP A 46 10.97 -16.08 3.66
CA ASP A 46 9.66 -15.71 3.15
C ASP A 46 8.81 -14.99 4.20
N PHE A 47 8.89 -15.44 5.45
CA PHE A 47 8.20 -14.79 6.57
C PHE A 47 8.77 -13.40 6.88
N ASP A 48 10.10 -13.22 6.84
CA ASP A 48 10.73 -11.91 7.02
C ASP A 48 10.47 -10.98 5.82
N SER A 49 10.35 -11.52 4.59
CA SER A 49 9.85 -10.79 3.43
C SER A 49 8.42 -10.29 3.63
N LEU A 50 7.52 -11.15 4.13
CA LEU A 50 6.15 -10.76 4.49
C LEU A 50 6.14 -9.65 5.56
N LYS A 51 6.96 -9.78 6.61
CA LYS A 51 7.12 -8.76 7.66
C LYS A 51 7.56 -7.42 7.08
N CYS A 52 8.55 -7.43 6.17
CA CYS A 52 8.99 -6.24 5.47
C CYS A 52 7.82 -5.53 4.80
N GLN A 53 7.04 -6.28 4.00
CA GLN A 53 5.91 -5.72 3.28
C GLN A 53 4.87 -5.13 4.23
N VAL A 54 4.47 -5.88 5.26
CA VAL A 54 3.46 -5.44 6.23
C VAL A 54 3.89 -4.17 6.95
N TYR A 55 5.12 -4.10 7.47
CA TYR A 55 5.61 -2.91 8.17
C TYR A 55 5.70 -1.70 7.23
N CYS A 56 6.27 -1.88 6.04
CA CYS A 56 6.42 -0.80 5.06
C CYS A 56 5.07 -0.25 4.58
N PHE A 57 4.07 -1.11 4.31
CA PHE A 57 2.72 -0.65 3.92
C PHE A 57 1.99 0.10 5.03
N ASN A 58 2.36 -0.14 6.29
CA ASN A 58 1.85 0.59 7.46
C ASN A 58 2.71 1.80 7.86
N GLY A 59 3.76 2.13 7.10
CA GLY A 59 4.60 3.31 7.32
C GLY A 59 5.72 3.12 8.37
N ASP A 60 5.90 1.91 8.89
CA ASP A 60 7.00 1.59 9.81
C ASP A 60 8.25 1.17 9.03
N MET A 61 8.91 2.17 8.43
CA MET A 61 10.09 1.95 7.58
C MET A 61 11.22 1.22 8.31
N VAL A 62 11.46 1.55 9.59
CA VAL A 62 12.60 1.01 10.36
C VAL A 62 12.43 -0.48 10.61
N LYS A 63 11.23 -0.92 11.04
CA LYS A 63 10.97 -2.36 11.20
C LYS A 63 10.94 -3.09 9.86
N GLY A 64 10.42 -2.44 8.82
CA GLY A 64 10.42 -2.98 7.46
C GLY A 64 11.83 -3.26 6.94
N LEU A 65 12.76 -2.32 7.10
CA LEU A 65 14.18 -2.48 6.73
C LEU A 65 14.87 -3.57 7.56
N LYS A 66 14.59 -3.64 8.87
CA LYS A 66 15.15 -4.70 9.73
C LYS A 66 14.69 -6.09 9.26
N ALA A 67 13.42 -6.24 8.93
CA ALA A 67 12.88 -7.50 8.40
C ALA A 67 13.46 -7.82 7.01
N PHE A 68 13.58 -6.82 6.13
CA PHE A 68 14.21 -7.00 4.82
C PHE A 68 15.65 -7.52 4.93
N ASN A 69 16.48 -6.88 5.76
CA ASN A 69 17.88 -7.28 5.94
C ASN A 69 17.99 -8.71 6.47
N LYS A 70 17.12 -9.10 7.40
CA LYS A 70 17.04 -10.51 7.86
C LYS A 70 16.67 -11.46 6.73
N ALA A 71 15.70 -11.09 5.89
CA ALA A 71 15.25 -11.92 4.77
C ALA A 71 16.34 -12.17 3.72
N ILE A 72 17.29 -11.24 3.55
CA ILE A 72 18.40 -11.37 2.58
C ILE A 72 19.72 -11.81 3.23
N GLU A 73 19.77 -11.96 4.55
CA GLU A 73 21.00 -12.31 5.27
C GLU A 73 21.43 -13.74 4.91
N GLY A 74 22.68 -13.89 4.46
CA GLY A 74 23.24 -15.19 4.06
C GLY A 74 22.71 -15.74 2.73
N GLN A 75 21.82 -15.02 2.05
CA GLN A 75 21.24 -15.44 0.77
C GLN A 75 22.17 -15.11 -0.40
N GLU A 76 22.09 -15.89 -1.47
CA GLU A 76 22.74 -15.56 -2.73
C GLU A 76 22.07 -14.34 -3.40
N PHE A 77 22.81 -13.64 -4.24
CA PHE A 77 22.34 -12.42 -4.91
C PHE A 77 21.01 -12.63 -5.65
N ASP A 78 20.85 -13.76 -6.35
CA ASP A 78 19.64 -14.08 -7.12
C ASP A 78 18.39 -14.28 -6.24
N LEU A 79 18.55 -14.77 -5.00
CA LEU A 79 17.45 -14.87 -4.05
C LEU A 79 17.17 -13.52 -3.39
N ALA A 80 18.21 -12.78 -3.03
CA ALA A 80 18.08 -11.45 -2.44
C ALA A 80 17.36 -10.46 -3.39
N ILE A 81 17.69 -10.48 -4.69
CA ILE A 81 17.03 -9.64 -5.68
C ILE A 81 15.57 -10.07 -5.93
N SER A 82 15.26 -11.37 -5.86
CA SER A 82 13.89 -11.88 -5.94
C SER A 82 13.04 -11.38 -4.77
N THR A 83 13.57 -11.48 -3.54
CA THR A 83 12.95 -10.96 -2.32
C THR A 83 12.73 -9.44 -2.41
N TRP A 84 13.71 -8.69 -2.94
CA TRP A 84 13.59 -7.25 -3.15
C TRP A 84 12.52 -6.89 -4.21
N ALA A 85 12.47 -7.62 -5.31
CA ALA A 85 11.45 -7.45 -6.33
C ALA A 85 10.04 -7.69 -5.76
N GLY A 86 9.87 -8.73 -4.93
CA GLY A 86 8.63 -9.02 -4.21
C GLY A 86 8.21 -7.90 -3.25
N CYS A 87 9.18 -7.31 -2.54
CA CYS A 87 8.95 -6.21 -1.59
C CYS A 87 8.89 -4.81 -2.24
N SER A 88 9.07 -4.70 -3.55
CA SER A 88 9.28 -3.42 -4.25
C SER A 88 8.20 -2.37 -4.00
N ALA A 89 6.93 -2.76 -4.12
CA ALA A 89 5.80 -1.86 -3.90
C ALA A 89 5.75 -1.33 -2.45
N ALA A 90 6.05 -2.19 -1.48
CA ALA A 90 6.05 -1.82 -0.07
C ALA A 90 7.23 -0.88 0.25
N LEU A 91 8.44 -1.23 -0.20
CA LEU A 91 9.65 -0.45 0.02
C LEU A 91 9.55 0.96 -0.60
N ARG A 92 8.99 1.09 -1.80
CA ARG A 92 8.76 2.40 -2.42
C ARG A 92 7.78 3.24 -1.63
N ARG A 93 6.65 2.65 -1.22
CA ARG A 93 5.65 3.35 -0.42
C ARG A 93 6.22 3.87 0.91
N ALA A 94 7.13 3.12 1.52
CA ALA A 94 7.81 3.51 2.75
C ALA A 94 9.01 4.45 2.56
N GLY A 95 9.42 4.75 1.32
CA GLY A 95 10.62 5.54 1.03
C GLY A 95 11.95 4.79 1.24
N ALA A 96 11.92 3.46 1.39
CA ALA A 96 13.07 2.60 1.66
C ALA A 96 13.77 2.07 0.40
N TRP A 97 13.27 2.41 -0.79
CA TRP A 97 13.75 1.86 -2.07
C TRP A 97 15.24 2.13 -2.33
N ALA A 98 15.69 3.38 -2.16
CA ALA A 98 17.08 3.74 -2.41
C ALA A 98 18.04 3.03 -1.43
N VAL A 99 17.66 2.95 -0.15
CA VAL A 99 18.46 2.29 0.89
C VAL A 99 18.65 0.81 0.59
N THR A 100 17.57 0.11 0.25
CA THR A 100 17.62 -1.32 -0.09
C THR A 100 18.36 -1.59 -1.40
N LYS A 101 18.30 -0.68 -2.37
CA LYS A 101 19.13 -0.75 -3.59
C LYS A 101 20.62 -0.75 -3.23
N THR A 102 21.07 0.21 -2.41
CA THR A 102 22.47 0.29 -1.98
C THR A 102 22.92 -0.97 -1.23
N THR A 103 22.04 -1.59 -0.45
CA THR A 103 22.33 -2.89 0.19
C THR A 103 22.57 -4.00 -0.83
N LEU A 104 21.76 -4.08 -1.89
CA LEU A 104 21.94 -5.07 -2.97
C LEU A 104 23.15 -4.78 -3.85
N GLU A 105 23.48 -3.51 -4.10
CA GLU A 105 24.71 -3.12 -4.80
C GLU A 105 25.96 -3.64 -4.05
N GLY A 106 25.93 -3.66 -2.71
CA GLY A 106 26.98 -4.26 -1.90
C GLY A 106 27.05 -5.80 -1.98
N LEU A 107 25.95 -6.47 -2.35
CA LEU A 107 25.90 -7.92 -2.56
C LEU A 107 26.29 -8.33 -3.99
N ALA A 108 26.13 -7.43 -4.97
CA ALA A 108 26.49 -7.66 -6.36
C ALA A 108 28.02 -7.77 -6.51
N LYS A 109 28.51 -8.93 -6.94
CA LYS A 109 29.96 -9.18 -7.11
C LYS A 109 30.40 -9.03 -8.56
N THR A 110 29.50 -9.29 -9.50
CA THR A 110 29.79 -9.26 -10.94
C THR A 110 29.07 -8.09 -11.61
N ASP A 111 29.53 -7.69 -12.80
CA ASP A 111 28.81 -6.68 -13.59
C ASP A 111 27.45 -7.21 -14.08
N ALA A 112 27.34 -8.52 -14.31
CA ALA A 112 26.07 -9.17 -14.65
C ALA A 112 25.03 -9.03 -13.50
N ASP A 113 25.46 -9.05 -12.24
CA ASP A 113 24.57 -8.83 -11.09
C ASP A 113 24.05 -7.38 -11.07
N LYS A 114 24.89 -6.41 -11.42
CA LYS A 114 24.49 -5.00 -11.53
C LYS A 114 23.47 -4.80 -12.65
N ASP A 115 23.69 -5.43 -13.81
CA ASP A 115 22.75 -5.38 -14.93
C ASP A 115 21.38 -5.96 -14.54
N LYS A 116 21.35 -7.06 -13.78
CA LYS A 116 20.11 -7.63 -13.23
C LYS A 116 19.41 -6.65 -12.27
N LEU A 117 20.17 -5.99 -11.39
CA LEU A 117 19.63 -5.01 -10.45
C LEU A 117 18.95 -3.84 -11.18
N ASP A 118 19.61 -3.30 -12.21
CA ASP A 118 19.07 -2.21 -13.01
C ASP A 118 17.86 -2.66 -13.85
N ALA A 119 17.85 -3.90 -14.35
CA ALA A 119 16.70 -4.48 -15.04
C ALA A 119 15.46 -4.56 -14.13
N VAL A 120 15.63 -5.02 -12.88
CA VAL A 120 14.54 -5.06 -11.89
C VAL A 120 14.06 -3.66 -11.51
N GLU A 121 14.97 -2.68 -11.41
CA GLU A 121 14.58 -1.29 -11.17
C GLU A 121 13.73 -0.73 -12.32
N ASN A 122 14.15 -0.94 -13.55
CA ASN A 122 13.43 -0.50 -14.75
C ASN A 122 12.06 -1.17 -14.85
N LEU A 123 11.98 -2.48 -14.61
CA LEU A 123 10.71 -3.21 -14.60
C LEU A 123 9.76 -2.66 -13.53
N ALA A 124 10.27 -2.38 -12.35
CA ALA A 124 9.46 -1.81 -11.30
C ALA A 124 9.01 -0.37 -11.64
N LYS A 125 9.85 0.46 -12.29
CA LYS A 125 9.43 1.80 -12.77
C LYS A 125 8.32 1.70 -13.82
N LEU A 126 8.44 0.77 -14.77
CA LEU A 126 7.43 0.52 -15.80
C LEU A 126 6.10 0.06 -15.19
N LYS A 127 6.15 -0.85 -14.23
CA LYS A 127 4.96 -1.30 -13.49
C LYS A 127 4.24 -0.15 -12.79
N ASP A 128 4.98 0.77 -12.17
CA ASP A 128 4.39 1.94 -11.52
C ASP A 128 3.77 2.91 -12.52
N ALA A 129 4.41 3.14 -13.67
CA ALA A 129 3.86 3.96 -14.74
C ALA A 129 2.54 3.37 -15.28
N TYR A 130 2.52 2.05 -15.53
CA TYR A 130 1.32 1.34 -15.98
C TYR A 130 0.19 1.45 -14.94
N LEU A 131 0.48 1.23 -13.66
CA LEU A 131 -0.50 1.35 -12.58
C LEU A 131 -0.99 2.79 -12.34
N GLN A 132 -0.25 3.81 -12.79
CA GLN A 132 -0.72 5.20 -12.73
C GLN A 132 -1.66 5.53 -13.89
N GLU A 133 -1.40 5.01 -15.09
CA GLU A 133 -2.28 5.18 -16.25
C GLU A 133 -3.62 4.45 -16.07
N ASP A 134 -3.58 3.25 -15.48
CA ASP A 134 -4.75 2.39 -15.28
C ASP A 134 -5.57 2.75 -14.04
N ARG A 135 -5.11 3.73 -13.23
CA ARG A 135 -5.99 4.31 -12.21
C ARG A 135 -7.10 5.06 -12.97
N PRO A 136 -8.36 4.59 -12.91
CA PRO A 136 -9.44 5.35 -13.52
C PRO A 136 -9.35 6.75 -12.92
N LYS A 137 -9.22 7.78 -13.77
CA LYS A 137 -9.35 9.17 -13.33
C LYS A 137 -10.65 9.22 -12.57
N THR A 138 -10.52 9.22 -11.25
CA THR A 138 -11.55 8.69 -10.36
C THR A 138 -12.80 9.51 -10.54
N ASP A 139 -13.96 8.86 -10.33
CA ASP A 139 -15.29 9.47 -10.29
C ASP A 139 -15.39 10.72 -9.37
N VAL A 140 -14.32 11.14 -8.69
CA VAL A 140 -14.23 12.43 -7.98
C VAL A 140 -14.67 13.59 -8.87
N ALA A 141 -14.31 13.61 -10.15
CA ALA A 141 -14.79 14.64 -11.07
C ALA A 141 -16.31 14.56 -11.28
N ARG A 142 -16.86 13.33 -11.34
CA ARG A 142 -18.29 13.07 -11.45
C ARG A 142 -19.04 13.43 -10.17
N TYR A 143 -18.54 13.04 -9.00
CA TYR A 143 -19.10 13.39 -7.69
C TYR A 143 -19.01 14.90 -7.43
N ALA A 144 -17.92 15.57 -7.81
CA ALA A 144 -17.80 17.02 -7.73
C ALA A 144 -18.81 17.73 -8.64
N ALA A 145 -19.00 17.25 -9.86
CA ALA A 145 -20.03 17.78 -10.77
C ALA A 145 -21.44 17.61 -10.19
N VAL A 146 -21.76 16.43 -9.65
CA VAL A 146 -23.05 16.17 -8.99
C VAL A 146 -23.24 17.07 -7.78
N ALA A 147 -22.23 17.23 -6.92
CA ALA A 147 -22.30 18.11 -5.75
C ALA A 147 -22.54 19.57 -6.16
N LEU A 148 -21.89 20.05 -7.22
CA LEU A 148 -22.06 21.41 -7.73
C LEU A 148 -23.49 21.66 -8.24
N VAL A 149 -24.07 20.68 -8.95
CA VAL A 149 -25.47 20.75 -9.40
C VAL A 149 -26.44 20.81 -8.21
N VAL A 150 -26.21 20.01 -7.17
CA VAL A 150 -27.05 20.01 -5.96
C VAL A 150 -26.99 21.36 -5.25
N VAL A 151 -25.79 21.93 -5.08
CA VAL A 151 -25.61 23.26 -4.46
C VAL A 151 -26.31 24.35 -5.28
N ALA A 152 -26.17 24.33 -6.60
CA ALA A 152 -26.84 25.30 -7.48
C ALA A 152 -28.37 25.22 -7.35
N MET A 153 -28.91 24.01 -7.25
CA MET A 153 -30.36 23.80 -7.08
C MET A 153 -30.87 24.32 -5.74
N LEU A 154 -30.12 24.12 -4.64
CA LEU A 154 -30.45 24.67 -3.33
C LEU A 154 -30.43 26.20 -3.31
N VAL A 155 -29.42 26.82 -3.94
CA VAL A 155 -29.34 28.28 -4.08
C VAL A 155 -30.53 28.81 -4.88
N PHE A 156 -30.92 28.13 -5.95
CA PHE A 156 -32.09 28.52 -6.75
C PHE A 156 -33.39 28.47 -5.95
N VAL A 157 -33.62 27.39 -5.18
CA VAL A 157 -34.78 27.27 -4.28
C VAL A 157 -34.78 28.37 -3.22
N TYR A 158 -33.62 28.68 -2.63
CA TYR A 158 -33.49 29.76 -1.66
C TYR A 158 -33.82 31.14 -2.24
N LEU A 159 -33.36 31.42 -3.48
CA LEU A 159 -33.67 32.66 -4.17
C LEU A 159 -35.17 32.77 -4.50
N LEU A 160 -35.81 31.69 -4.94
CA LEU A 160 -37.25 31.65 -5.16
C LEU A 160 -38.02 31.97 -3.87
N TRP A 161 -37.62 31.37 -2.74
CA TRP A 161 -38.24 31.64 -1.45
C TRP A 161 -38.09 33.12 -1.03
N LEU A 162 -36.93 33.74 -1.25
CA LEU A 162 -36.72 35.17 -0.99
C LEU A 162 -37.60 36.07 -1.88
N LEU A 163 -37.78 35.70 -3.14
CA LEU A 163 -38.66 36.44 -4.06
C LEU A 163 -40.12 36.34 -3.64
N GLU A 164 -40.58 35.15 -3.23
CA GLU A 164 -41.93 34.96 -2.70
C GLU A 164 -42.15 35.80 -1.43
N ALA A 165 -41.22 35.78 -0.48
CA ALA A 165 -41.29 36.56 0.75
C ALA A 165 -41.45 38.07 0.48
N ARG A 166 -40.66 38.63 -0.46
CA ARG A 166 -40.78 40.03 -0.87
C ARG A 166 -42.09 40.32 -1.60
N SER A 167 -42.57 39.40 -2.44
CA SER A 167 -43.83 39.58 -3.17
C SER A 167 -45.02 39.67 -2.20
N LEU A 168 -45.03 38.84 -1.15
CA LEU A 168 -46.07 38.83 -0.13
C LEU A 168 -46.09 40.12 0.70
N GLU A 169 -44.94 40.68 1.04
CA GLU A 169 -44.85 41.99 1.70
C GLU A 169 -45.43 43.11 0.82
N SER A 170 -45.11 43.11 -0.47
CA SER A 170 -45.63 44.12 -1.41
C SER A 170 -47.16 44.08 -1.54
N TRP A 171 -47.77 42.90 -1.36
CA TRP A 171 -49.21 42.72 -1.40
C TRP A 171 -49.91 43.24 -0.14
N LYS A 172 -49.29 43.09 1.04
CA LYS A 172 -49.83 43.64 2.29
C LYS A 172 -49.90 45.16 2.29
N MET A 173 -48.98 45.84 1.59
CA MET A 173 -48.94 47.32 1.51
C MET A 173 -49.97 47.93 0.54
N ARG A 174 -50.67 47.11 -0.26
CA ARG A 174 -51.72 47.56 -1.21
C ARG A 174 -53.16 47.38 -0.69
N LYS A 175 -53.34 46.78 0.48
CA LYS A 175 -54.64 46.69 1.17
C LYS A 175 -54.73 47.76 2.23
#